data_AF-A0A2H5UWM0-F1
#
_entry.id   AF-A0A2H5UWM0-F1
#
_cell.length_a   1.000
_cell.length_b   1.000
_cell.length_c   1.000
_cell.angle_alpha   90.00
_cell.angle_beta   90.00
_cell.angle_gamma   90.00
#
_symmetry.space_group_name_H-M   'P 1'
#
loop_
_entity.id
_entity.type
_entity.pdbx_description
1 polymer ?
#
loop_
_entity_poly.entity_id
_entity_poly.type
_entity_poly.pdbx_seq_one_letter_code
_entity_poly.pdbx_strand_id
1 'polypeptide(L)' 'MGEENVSTDWVGRFIYARSLAWPFLMKYPDVVVRPRSPMDVAQILRIANRNKIPVVA' A
#
# COMPACT_ATOMS: atom_id res chain seq x y z
N MET A 1 -10.59 -1.19 -9.80
CA MET A 1 -9.50 -0.18 -9.74
C MET A 1 -8.67 -0.29 -11.00
N GLY A 2 -8.29 0.82 -11.63
CA GLY A 2 -7.39 0.80 -12.78
C GLY A 2 -5.93 0.57 -12.36
N GLU A 3 -5.10 0.08 -13.28
CA GLU A 3 -3.67 -0.20 -13.05
C GLU A 3 -2.89 1.05 -12.60
N GLU A 4 -3.33 2.24 -12.99
CA GLU A 4 -2.80 3.54 -12.59
C GLU A 4 -2.79 3.80 -11.06
N ASN A 5 -3.63 3.11 -10.31
CA ASN A 5 -3.76 3.27 -8.86
C ASN A 5 -2.95 2.23 -8.07
N VAL A 6 -2.25 1.32 -8.76
CA VAL A 6 -1.43 0.27 -8.15
C VAL A 6 0.01 0.43 -8.61
N SER A 7 0.93 0.48 -7.67
CA SER A 7 2.35 0.66 -7.92
C SER A 7 3.11 -0.53 -7.34
N THR A 8 3.80 -1.23 -8.23
CA THR A 8 4.68 -2.37 -7.93
C THR A 8 6.13 -2.07 -8.27
N ASP A 9 6.39 -0.87 -8.81
CA ASP A 9 7.72 -0.39 -9.13
C ASP A 9 8.54 -0.10 -7.88
N TRP A 10 9.86 -0.21 -8.03
CA TRP A 10 10.79 -0.05 -6.91
C TRP A 10 10.70 1.34 -6.27
N VAL A 11 10.52 2.39 -7.08
CA VAL A 11 10.46 3.78 -6.59
C VAL A 11 9.23 3.98 -5.70
N GLY A 12 8.07 3.51 -6.17
CA GLY A 12 6.83 3.51 -5.39
C GLY A 12 7.02 2.79 -4.06
N ARG A 13 7.55 1.57 -4.07
CA ARG A 13 7.78 0.82 -2.83
C ARG A 13 8.78 1.51 -1.89
N PHE A 14 9.85 2.09 -2.43
CA PHE A 14 10.89 2.76 -1.65
C PHE A 14 10.35 3.96 -0.86
N ILE A 15 9.51 4.79 -1.49
CA ILE A 15 8.92 5.97 -0.84
C ILE A 15 8.09 5.56 0.38
N TYR A 16 7.30 4.50 0.26
CA TYR A 16 6.42 4.01 1.33
C TYR A 16 7.08 2.99 2.27
N ALA A 17 8.35 2.63 2.05
CA ALA A 17 9.12 1.76 2.94
C ALA A 17 9.63 2.47 4.20
N ARG A 18 9.63 3.81 4.18
CA ARG A 18 10.15 4.65 5.26
C ARG A 18 9.03 5.16 6.15
N SER A 19 9.02 4.72 7.39
CA SER A 19 8.46 5.55 8.47
C SER A 19 9.50 6.59 8.87
N LEU A 20 9.15 7.87 8.90
CA LEU A 20 10.01 8.95 9.43
C LEU A 20 10.37 8.71 10.90
N ALA A 21 9.60 7.87 11.61
CA ALA A 21 9.82 7.57 13.01
C ALA A 21 11.04 6.67 13.26
N TRP A 22 11.32 5.68 12.39
CA TRP A 22 12.37 4.68 12.60
C TRP A 22 13.22 4.44 11.34
N PRO A 23 14.28 5.23 11.13
CA PRO A 23 15.09 5.19 9.90
C PRO A 23 15.88 3.88 9.71
N PHE A 24 16.03 3.05 10.74
CA PHE A 24 16.82 1.82 10.73
C PHE A 24 16.00 0.54 10.47
N LEU A 25 14.66 0.64 10.43
CA LEU A 25 13.78 -0.50 10.12
C LEU A 25 13.00 -0.21 8.83
N MET A 26 13.67 -0.29 7.69
CA MET A 26 13.01 -0.23 6.38
C MET A 26 12.33 -1.57 6.09
N LYS A 27 11.00 -1.58 6.11
CA LYS A 27 10.20 -2.69 5.56
C LYS A 27 9.53 -2.22 4.28
N TYR A 28 9.92 -2.83 3.17
CA TYR A 28 9.36 -2.49 1.87
C TYR A 28 7.97 -3.12 1.72
N PRO A 29 6.96 -2.37 1.27
CA PRO A 29 5.69 -2.95 0.90
C PRO A 29 5.81 -3.76 -0.39
N ASP A 30 5.07 -4.86 -0.50
CA ASP A 30 4.97 -5.63 -1.74
C ASP A 30 4.15 -4.91 -2.81
N VAL A 31 3.18 -4.08 -2.39
CA VAL A 31 2.33 -3.31 -3.28
C VAL A 31 1.91 -2.01 -2.62
N VAL A 32 1.86 -0.95 -3.40
CA VAL A 32 1.34 0.36 -2.98
C VAL A 32 0.06 0.62 -3.76
N VAL A 33 -1.02 0.98 -3.07
CA VAL A 33 -2.31 1.29 -3.68
C VAL A 33 -2.71 2.72 -3.33
N ARG A 34 -3.16 3.49 -4.33
CA ARG A 34 -3.55 4.91 -4.20
C ARG A 34 -5.05 5.05 -4.51
N PRO A 35 -5.94 4.79 -3.52
CA PRO A 35 -7.38 4.95 -3.71
C PRO A 35 -7.75 6.42 -3.96
N ARG A 36 -8.80 6.67 -4.76
CA ARG A 36 -9.27 8.03 -5.08
C ARG A 36 -10.58 8.40 -4.35
N SER A 37 -11.23 7.42 -3.74
CA SER A 37 -12.49 7.61 -3.03
C SER A 37 -12.57 6.76 -1.75
N PRO A 38 -13.43 7.12 -0.78
CA PRO A 38 -13.70 6.27 0.37
C PRO A 38 -14.23 4.88 -0.01
N MET A 39 -14.96 4.80 -1.13
CA MET A 39 -15.48 3.53 -1.65
C MET A 39 -14.34 2.60 -2.10
N ASP A 40 -13.31 3.16 -2.74
CA ASP A 40 -12.10 2.43 -3.13
C ASP A 40 -11.38 1.85 -1.90
N VAL A 41 -11.25 2.65 -0.83
CA VAL A 41 -10.64 2.20 0.42
C VAL A 41 -11.41 1.01 1.00
N ALA A 42 -12.74 1.10 1.06
CA ALA A 42 -13.58 0.02 1.57
C ALA A 42 -13.42 -1.28 0.75
N GLN A 43 -13.33 -1.17 -0.58
CA GLN A 43 -13.07 -2.32 -1.45
C GLN A 43 -11.68 -2.93 -1.22
N ILE A 44 -10.63 -2.11 -1.12
CA ILE A 44 -9.25 -2.58 -0.85
C ILE A 44 -9.20 -3.33 0.47
N LEU A 45 -9.73 -2.73 1.54
CA LEU A 45 -9.71 -3.32 2.87
C LEU A 45 -10.48 -4.64 2.92
N ARG A 46 -11.61 -4.74 2.21
CA ARG A 46 -12.35 -5.99 2.08
C ARG A 46 -11.54 -7.09 1.40
N ILE A 47 -10.83 -6.76 0.30
CA ILE A 47 -9.98 -7.71 -0.42
C ILE A 47 -8.77 -8.11 0.43
N ALA A 48 -8.11 -7.15 1.08
CA ALA A 48 -6.96 -7.40 1.94
C ALA A 48 -7.32 -8.31 3.11
N ASN A 49 -8.43 -8.03 3.80
CA ASN A 49 -8.89 -8.87 4.91
C ASN A 49 -9.26 -10.29 4.47
N ARG A 50 -9.91 -10.45 3.31
CA ARG A 50 -10.25 -11.77 2.75
C ARG A 50 -9.00 -12.61 2.48
N ASN A 51 -7.92 -11.98 2.02
CA ASN A 51 -6.67 -12.66 1.68
C ASN A 51 -5.61 -12.60 2.78
N LYS A 52 -5.96 -12.08 3.96
CA LYS A 52 -5.04 -11.90 5.10
C LYS A 52 -3.77 -11.10 4.74
N ILE A 53 -3.93 -10.11 3.87
CA ILE A 53 -2.85 -9.20 3.47
C ILE A 53 -2.76 -8.08 4.51
N PRO A 54 -1.59 -7.86 5.14
CA PRO A 54 -1.40 -6.74 6.05
C PRO A 54 -1.47 -5.41 5.30
N VAL A 55 -2.19 -4.45 5.86
CA VAL A 55 -2.31 -3.09 5.31
C VAL A 55 -1.68 -2.11 6.28
N VAL A 56 -0.84 -1.22 5.75
CA VAL A 56 -0.21 -0.12 6.48
C VAL A 56 -0.60 1.18 5.78
N ALA A 57 -1.00 2.18 6.54
CA ALA A 57 -1.40 3.51 6.07
C ALA A 57 -0.30 4.54 6.34
#